data_AF-A0A2N1QYC1-F1
#
_entry.id   AF-A0A2N1QYC1-F1
#
_cell.length_a   1.000
_cell.length_b   1.000
_cell.length_c   1.000
_cell.angle_alpha   90.00
_cell.angle_beta   90.00
_cell.angle_gamma   90.00
#
_symmetry.space_group_name_H-M   'P 1'
#
loop_
_entity.id
_entity.type
_entity.pdbx_description
1 polymer ?
#
loop_
_entity_poly.entity_id
_entity_poly.type
_entity_poly.pdbx_seq_one_letter_code
_entity_poly.pdbx_strand_id
1 'polypeptide(L)'
;MTQPSHTAALQSLKIGDDCARALDALPGIFDEVVPLTQKHRQDLGHTVRSLWEDLTSEKEHRAAEYLSSPAYYSAYVRYFLPWNIIRLSSIFGSLPLELKDEATVVDIGSGPLTVPIALYIARPDLRTRKLTIYCADKTERILKVGQNVFESLCVRLSGTLPPWTIVTLHQQFGA
;
A
#
# COMPACT_ATOMS: atom_id res chain seq x y z
N MET A 1 -17.13 -23.92 -23.99
CA MET A 1 -16.34 -22.90 -23.26
C MET A 1 -16.87 -22.85 -21.83
N THR A 2 -16.20 -23.51 -20.91
CA THR A 2 -16.55 -23.55 -19.48
C THR A 2 -15.95 -22.32 -18.79
N GLN A 3 -16.78 -21.51 -18.15
CA GLN A 3 -16.30 -20.41 -17.30
C GLN A 3 -15.48 -21.00 -16.13
N PRO A 4 -14.31 -20.45 -15.81
CA PRO A 4 -13.57 -20.88 -14.63
C PRO A 4 -14.37 -20.51 -13.37
N SER A 5 -14.53 -21.47 -12.45
CA SER A 5 -15.24 -21.26 -11.19
C SER A 5 -14.50 -20.20 -10.35
N HIS A 6 -15.25 -19.28 -9.75
CA HIS A 6 -14.69 -18.19 -8.92
C HIS A 6 -13.79 -18.71 -7.77
N THR A 7 -13.96 -19.97 -7.35
CA THR A 7 -13.13 -20.64 -6.35
C THR A 7 -11.69 -20.88 -6.80
N ALA A 8 -11.43 -21.05 -8.11
CA ALA A 8 -10.09 -21.26 -8.64
C ALA A 8 -9.19 -20.03 -8.53
N ALA A 9 -9.77 -18.81 -8.53
CA ALA A 9 -9.03 -17.55 -8.46
C ALA A 9 -8.41 -17.27 -7.08
N LEU A 10 -9.00 -17.80 -6.00
CA LEU A 10 -8.44 -17.63 -4.64
C LEU A 10 -7.33 -18.65 -4.35
N GLN A 11 -7.37 -19.83 -4.97
CA GLN A 11 -6.32 -20.85 -4.87
C GLN A 11 -5.06 -20.51 -5.68
N SER A 12 -5.10 -19.47 -6.52
CA SER A 12 -4.00 -19.00 -7.34
C SER A 12 -3.27 -17.77 -6.80
N LEU A 13 -3.50 -17.38 -5.54
CA LEU A 13 -2.75 -16.31 -4.88
C LEU A 13 -1.28 -16.74 -4.71
N LYS A 14 -0.49 -16.58 -5.77
CA LYS A 14 0.94 -16.81 -5.76
C LYS A 14 1.63 -15.55 -5.27
N ILE A 15 2.24 -15.65 -4.10
CA ILE A 15 3.13 -14.62 -3.58
C ILE A 15 4.49 -14.85 -4.25
N GLY A 16 4.94 -13.88 -5.06
CA GLY A 16 6.26 -13.94 -5.70
C GLY A 16 7.40 -13.63 -4.72
N ASP A 17 8.63 -14.00 -5.09
CA ASP A 17 9.82 -13.84 -4.24
C ASP A 17 10.04 -12.40 -3.77
N ASP A 18 9.83 -11.42 -4.65
CA ASP A 18 9.96 -10.00 -4.28
C ASP A 18 8.90 -9.55 -3.28
N CYS A 19 7.71 -10.17 -3.27
CA CYS A 19 6.70 -9.90 -2.25
C CYS A 19 7.11 -10.50 -0.91
N ALA A 20 7.70 -11.70 -0.88
CA ALA A 20 8.24 -12.25 0.36
C ALA A 20 9.37 -11.37 0.92
N ARG A 21 10.33 -10.97 0.08
CA ARG A 21 11.41 -10.05 0.45
C ARG A 21 10.88 -8.70 0.95
N ALA A 22 9.83 -8.17 0.32
CA ALA A 22 9.20 -6.94 0.76
C ALA A 22 8.59 -7.09 2.16
N LEU A 23 7.85 -8.17 2.40
CA LEU A 23 7.22 -8.44 3.71
C LEU A 23 8.26 -8.60 4.82
N ASP A 24 9.41 -9.21 4.53
CA ASP A 24 10.51 -9.31 5.50
C ASP A 24 11.14 -7.94 5.81
N ALA A 25 11.21 -7.04 4.83
CA ALA A 25 11.81 -5.71 5.00
C ALA A 25 10.86 -4.70 5.67
N LEU A 26 9.55 -4.82 5.43
CA LEU A 26 8.54 -3.84 5.85
C LEU A 26 8.53 -3.52 7.36
N PRO A 27 8.64 -4.49 8.29
CA PRO A 27 8.68 -4.18 9.73
C PRO A 27 9.78 -3.20 10.12
N GLY A 28 11.00 -3.37 9.57
CA GLY A 28 12.12 -2.48 9.80
C GLY A 28 11.87 -1.09 9.19
N ILE A 29 11.36 -1.05 7.97
CA ILE A 29 10.98 0.21 7.30
C ILE A 29 9.91 0.95 8.13
N PHE A 30 8.93 0.25 8.69
CA PHE A 30 7.91 0.88 9.52
C PHE A 30 8.46 1.42 10.84
N ASP A 31 9.45 0.74 11.43
CA ASP A 31 10.13 1.24 12.63
C ASP A 31 10.93 2.52 12.36
N GLU A 32 11.49 2.67 11.15
CA GLU A 32 12.18 3.88 10.71
C GLU A 32 11.19 5.03 10.36
N VAL A 33 10.13 4.73 9.59
CA VAL A 33 9.23 5.75 9.03
C VAL A 33 8.11 6.16 10.00
N VAL A 34 7.62 5.21 10.82
CA VAL A 34 6.53 5.42 11.78
C VAL A 34 6.94 4.84 13.13
N PRO A 35 7.90 5.48 13.84
CA PRO A 35 8.42 4.96 15.09
C PRO A 35 7.33 4.85 16.15
N LEU A 36 7.40 3.77 16.93
CA LEU A 36 6.49 3.51 18.04
C LEU A 36 7.24 3.42 19.37
N THR A 37 6.66 4.02 20.40
CA THR A 37 7.08 3.78 21.78
C THR A 37 6.72 2.35 22.19
N GLN A 38 7.41 1.80 23.19
CA GLN A 38 7.11 0.47 23.72
C GLN A 38 5.64 0.34 24.16
N LYS A 39 5.09 1.37 24.80
CA LYS A 39 3.68 1.43 25.21
C LYS A 39 2.73 1.30 24.02
N HIS A 40 2.93 2.10 22.96
CA HIS A 40 2.07 2.03 21.78
C HIS A 40 2.24 0.72 21.00
N ARG A 41 3.43 0.10 21.04
CA ARG A 41 3.65 -1.22 20.44
C ARG A 41 2.86 -2.31 21.16
N GLN A 42 2.80 -2.26 22.50
CA GLN A 42 2.00 -3.19 23.31
C GLN A 42 0.50 -3.02 23.05
N ASP A 43 0.05 -1.79 22.82
CA ASP A 43 -1.36 -1.46 22.56
C ASP A 43 -1.80 -1.63 21.09
N LEU A 44 -0.87 -1.99 20.20
CA LEU A 44 -1.13 -2.06 18.76
C LEU A 44 -2.26 -3.03 18.41
N GLY A 45 -2.36 -4.17 19.09
CA GLY A 45 -3.42 -5.15 18.86
C GLY A 45 -4.83 -4.60 19.15
N HIS A 46 -4.98 -3.88 20.26
CA HIS A 46 -6.23 -3.19 20.60
C HIS A 46 -6.54 -2.10 19.57
N THR A 47 -5.53 -1.31 19.21
CA THR A 47 -5.67 -0.23 18.22
C THR A 47 -6.10 -0.76 16.84
N VAL A 48 -5.52 -1.88 16.38
CA VAL A 48 -5.91 -2.55 15.12
C VAL A 48 -7.36 -2.99 15.16
N ARG A 49 -7.81 -3.57 16.28
CA ARG A 49 -9.20 -3.98 16.45
C ARG A 49 -10.15 -2.78 16.41
N SER A 50 -9.88 -1.73 17.17
CA SER A 50 -10.72 -0.53 17.19
C SER A 50 -10.80 0.12 15.80
N LEU A 51 -9.67 0.19 15.10
CA LEU A 51 -9.64 0.68 13.72
C LEU A 51 -10.45 -0.20 12.77
N TRP A 52 -10.35 -1.52 12.89
CA TRP A 52 -11.15 -2.44 12.09
C TRP A 52 -12.65 -2.26 12.33
N GLU A 53 -13.08 -2.12 13.60
CA GLU A 53 -14.48 -1.86 13.97
C GLU A 53 -14.97 -0.53 13.37
N ASP A 54 -14.15 0.52 13.41
CA ASP A 54 -14.50 1.81 12.80
C ASP A 54 -14.59 1.74 11.26
N LEU A 55 -13.67 1.02 10.60
CA LEU A 55 -13.66 0.83 9.14
C LEU A 55 -14.81 -0.04 8.61
N THR A 56 -15.37 -0.91 9.46
CA THR A 56 -16.42 -1.87 9.06
C THR A 56 -17.81 -1.50 9.57
N SER A 57 -17.92 -0.50 10.44
CA SER A 57 -19.23 -0.01 10.90
C SER A 57 -19.96 0.78 9.81
N GLU A 58 -21.28 0.60 9.68
CA GLU A 58 -22.11 1.28 8.67
C GLU A 58 -22.36 2.78 8.97
N LYS A 59 -21.68 3.37 9.95
CA LYS A 59 -21.89 4.78 10.31
C LYS A 59 -21.13 5.68 9.32
N GLU A 60 -21.86 6.15 8.30
CA GLU A 60 -21.43 7.02 7.19
C GLU A 60 -20.47 8.18 7.55
N HIS A 61 -20.46 8.64 8.80
CA HIS A 61 -19.69 9.81 9.22
C HIS A 61 -18.29 9.52 9.81
N ARG A 62 -17.92 8.27 10.13
CA ARG A 62 -16.69 8.00 10.92
C ARG A 62 -15.45 7.65 10.10
N ALA A 63 -15.62 7.16 8.87
CA ALA A 63 -14.50 6.87 7.95
C ALA A 63 -13.75 8.15 7.48
N ALA A 64 -14.29 9.34 7.79
CA ALA A 64 -13.68 10.61 7.44
C ALA A 64 -12.31 10.82 8.11
N GLU A 65 -12.15 10.40 9.37
CA GLU A 65 -11.06 10.85 10.23
C GLU A 65 -10.15 9.75 10.80
N TYR A 66 -10.32 8.48 10.40
CA TYR A 66 -9.57 7.37 11.03
C TYR A 66 -8.04 7.50 10.89
N LEU A 67 -7.52 8.23 9.90
CA LEU A 67 -6.08 8.49 9.74
C LEU A 67 -5.58 9.76 10.43
N SER A 68 -6.44 10.48 11.16
CA SER A 68 -6.06 11.69 11.91
C SER A 68 -5.33 11.36 13.23
N SER A 69 -5.65 10.21 13.83
CA SER A 69 -5.03 9.72 15.08
C SER A 69 -3.69 9.03 14.81
N PRO A 70 -2.59 9.39 15.50
CA PRO A 70 -1.31 8.68 15.38
C PRO A 70 -1.38 7.18 15.68
N ALA A 71 -2.30 6.75 16.55
CA ALA A 71 -2.48 5.34 16.90
C ALA A 71 -3.11 4.57 15.73
N TYR A 72 -4.24 5.04 15.20
CA TYR A 72 -4.92 4.41 14.07
C TYR A 72 -4.07 4.45 12.81
N TYR A 73 -3.39 5.57 12.60
CA TYR A 73 -2.39 5.74 11.57
C TYR A 73 -1.33 4.63 11.62
N SER A 74 -0.75 4.36 12.80
CA SER A 74 0.27 3.32 12.96
C SER A 74 -0.31 1.91 12.79
N ALA A 75 -1.52 1.67 13.31
CA ALA A 75 -2.24 0.40 13.11
C ALA A 75 -2.52 0.13 11.64
N TYR A 76 -2.92 1.15 10.87
CA TYR A 76 -3.12 1.04 9.43
C TYR A 76 -1.83 0.61 8.71
N VAL A 77 -0.74 1.34 8.93
CA VAL A 77 0.55 1.06 8.27
C VAL A 77 1.11 -0.30 8.66
N ARG A 78 0.97 -0.72 9.92
CA ARG A 78 1.61 -1.96 10.41
C ARG A 78 0.77 -3.22 10.22
N TYR A 79 -0.55 -3.09 10.02
CA TYR A 79 -1.44 -4.23 9.85
C TYR A 79 -2.10 -4.22 8.47
N PHE A 80 -2.87 -3.18 8.15
CA PHE A 80 -3.70 -3.16 6.95
C PHE A 80 -2.89 -2.99 5.66
N LEU A 81 -1.84 -2.18 5.68
CA LEU A 81 -0.98 -1.97 4.51
C LEU A 81 -0.29 -3.27 4.04
N PRO A 82 0.39 -4.07 4.89
CA PRO A 82 0.94 -5.37 4.49
C PRO A 82 -0.10 -6.30 3.86
N TRP A 83 -1.29 -6.41 4.46
CA TRP A 83 -2.37 -7.23 3.89
C TRP A 83 -2.84 -6.72 2.52
N ASN A 84 -2.96 -5.41 2.36
CA ASN A 84 -3.35 -4.81 1.09
C ASN A 84 -2.25 -4.99 0.03
N ILE A 85 -0.97 -4.89 0.41
CA ILE A 85 0.17 -5.15 -0.47
C ILE A 85 0.13 -6.59 -0.97
N ILE A 86 -0.07 -7.58 -0.10
CA ILE A 86 -0.17 -8.99 -0.48
C ILE A 86 -1.28 -9.19 -1.52
N ARG A 87 -2.47 -8.66 -1.23
CA ARG A 87 -3.65 -8.78 -2.10
C ARG A 87 -3.41 -8.16 -3.46
N LEU A 88 -2.94 -6.92 -3.50
CA LEU A 88 -2.68 -6.20 -4.75
C LEU A 88 -1.50 -6.78 -5.51
N SER A 89 -0.46 -7.24 -4.83
CA SER A 89 0.71 -7.83 -5.50
C SER A 89 0.34 -9.11 -6.25
N SER A 90 -0.55 -9.92 -5.68
CA SER A 90 -1.09 -11.10 -6.38
C SER A 90 -1.93 -10.73 -7.60
N ILE A 91 -2.70 -9.63 -7.54
CA ILE A 91 -3.50 -9.14 -8.67
C ILE A 91 -2.57 -8.61 -9.77
N PHE A 92 -1.67 -7.70 -9.45
CA PHE A 92 -0.74 -7.12 -10.43
C PHE A 92 0.20 -8.15 -11.06
N GLY A 93 0.63 -9.16 -10.29
CA GLY A 93 1.48 -10.23 -10.80
C GLY A 93 0.78 -11.19 -11.76
N SER A 94 -0.57 -11.22 -11.77
CA SER A 94 -1.36 -12.08 -12.66
C SER A 94 -2.07 -11.33 -13.79
N LEU A 95 -2.20 -10.01 -13.67
CA LEU A 95 -2.85 -9.17 -14.67
C LEU A 95 -1.96 -9.00 -15.91
N PRO A 96 -2.49 -9.15 -17.15
CA PRO A 96 -1.76 -8.84 -18.38
C PRO A 96 -1.67 -7.32 -18.59
N LEU A 97 -1.09 -6.63 -17.62
CA LEU A 97 -0.93 -5.18 -17.60
C LEU A 97 0.37 -4.81 -18.32
N GLU A 98 0.28 -4.08 -19.41
CA GLU A 98 1.43 -3.54 -20.13
C GLU A 98 1.46 -2.02 -20.02
N LEU A 99 2.44 -1.50 -19.27
CA LEU A 99 2.68 -0.06 -19.21
C LEU A 99 3.87 0.30 -20.10
N LYS A 100 3.63 1.23 -21.03
CA LYS A 100 4.66 1.79 -21.90
C LYS A 100 5.58 2.71 -21.09
N ASP A 101 6.76 2.97 -21.63
CA ASP A 101 7.61 4.05 -21.12
C ASP A 101 6.85 5.39 -21.20
N GLU A 102 7.05 6.25 -20.20
CA GLU A 102 6.33 7.52 -19.99
C GLU A 102 4.82 7.37 -19.71
N ALA A 103 4.34 6.16 -19.37
CA ALA A 103 2.94 5.96 -19.00
C ALA A 103 2.58 6.71 -17.71
N THR A 104 1.35 7.18 -17.65
CA THR A 104 0.77 7.86 -16.48
C THR A 104 -0.27 6.96 -15.81
N VAL A 105 -0.19 6.85 -14.48
CA VAL A 105 -1.13 6.12 -13.63
C VAL A 105 -1.75 7.11 -12.64
N VAL A 106 -3.05 6.99 -12.39
CA VAL A 106 -3.77 7.78 -11.39
C VAL A 106 -4.35 6.84 -10.33
N ASP A 107 -3.96 7.03 -9.09
CA ASP A 107 -4.38 6.27 -7.91
C ASP A 107 -5.19 7.18 -6.97
N ILE A 108 -6.51 7.00 -6.97
CA ILE A 108 -7.46 7.79 -6.17
C ILE A 108 -7.79 7.02 -4.90
N GLY A 109 -7.64 7.67 -3.75
CA GLY A 109 -7.72 6.99 -2.45
C GLY A 109 -6.46 6.18 -2.18
N SER A 110 -5.30 6.74 -2.54
CA SER A 110 -4.01 6.06 -2.53
C SER A 110 -3.60 5.56 -1.14
N GLY A 111 -4.10 6.22 -0.09
CA GLY A 111 -3.66 6.00 1.28
C GLY A 111 -2.14 6.14 1.38
N PRO A 112 -1.43 5.17 1.97
CA PRO A 112 0.03 5.19 2.06
C PRO A 112 0.69 4.67 0.78
N LEU A 113 0.24 5.11 -0.40
CA LEU A 113 0.77 4.70 -1.70
C LEU A 113 0.69 3.18 -1.89
N THR A 114 -0.44 2.58 -1.51
CA THR A 114 -0.62 1.12 -1.53
C THR A 114 -0.45 0.55 -2.95
N VAL A 115 -1.02 1.21 -3.97
CA VAL A 115 -0.91 0.78 -5.37
C VAL A 115 0.52 0.92 -5.89
N PRO A 116 1.22 2.07 -5.79
CA PRO A 116 2.62 2.17 -6.18
C PRO A 116 3.52 1.10 -5.54
N ILE A 117 3.36 0.86 -4.23
CA ILE A 117 4.16 -0.14 -3.51
C ILE A 117 3.88 -1.55 -4.06
N ALA A 118 2.62 -1.95 -4.15
CA ALA A 118 2.25 -3.27 -4.65
C ALA A 118 2.64 -3.48 -6.12
N LEU A 119 2.51 -2.45 -6.97
CA LEU A 119 2.90 -2.50 -8.36
C LEU A 119 4.43 -2.72 -8.48
N TYR A 120 5.23 -1.99 -7.71
CA TYR A 120 6.69 -2.14 -7.72
C TYR A 120 7.14 -3.54 -7.29
N ILE A 121 6.49 -4.09 -6.27
CA ILE A 121 6.75 -5.44 -5.76
C ILE A 121 6.40 -6.48 -6.83
N ALA A 122 5.19 -6.39 -7.41
CA ALA A 122 4.65 -7.42 -8.27
C ALA A 122 5.16 -7.39 -9.71
N ARG A 123 5.68 -6.24 -10.16
CA ARG A 123 6.11 -6.03 -11.54
C ARG A 123 7.56 -5.55 -11.64
N PRO A 124 8.55 -6.44 -11.42
CA PRO A 124 9.97 -6.13 -11.58
C PRO A 124 10.32 -5.56 -12.96
N ASP A 125 9.59 -5.98 -14.00
CA ASP A 125 9.73 -5.50 -15.38
C ASP A 125 9.40 -4.01 -15.56
N LEU A 126 8.61 -3.42 -14.65
CA LEU A 126 8.25 -2.00 -14.67
C LEU A 126 9.25 -1.12 -13.93
N ARG A 127 10.19 -1.69 -13.15
CA ARG A 127 11.15 -0.92 -12.33
C ARG A 127 12.14 -0.11 -13.14
N THR A 128 12.33 -0.45 -14.41
CA THR A 128 13.22 0.26 -15.35
C THR A 128 12.45 1.22 -16.27
N ARG A 129 11.11 1.18 -16.25
CA ARG A 129 10.25 2.05 -17.06
C ARG A 129 10.08 3.40 -16.38
N LYS A 130 10.14 4.46 -17.17
CA LYS A 130 9.79 5.80 -16.72
C LYS A 130 8.28 5.88 -16.57
N LEU A 131 7.80 6.06 -15.36
CA LEU A 131 6.36 6.14 -15.08
C LEU A 131 6.07 7.43 -14.32
N THR A 132 4.90 8.02 -14.54
CA THR A 132 4.36 9.06 -13.66
C THR A 132 3.15 8.50 -12.93
N ILE A 133 3.15 8.59 -11.60
CA ILE A 133 2.06 8.07 -10.77
C ILE A 133 1.51 9.20 -9.90
N TYR A 134 0.29 9.62 -10.18
CA TYR A 134 -0.46 10.56 -9.35
C TYR A 134 -1.16 9.81 -8.23
N CYS A 135 -0.79 10.08 -6.99
CA CYS A 135 -1.32 9.47 -5.79
C CYS A 135 -2.15 10.49 -5.04
N ALA A 136 -3.46 10.32 -5.03
CA ALA A 136 -4.37 11.29 -4.46
C ALA A 136 -5.10 10.73 -3.23
N ASP A 137 -5.11 11.49 -2.15
CA ASP A 137 -5.80 11.14 -0.90
C ASP A 137 -6.20 12.40 -0.14
N LYS A 138 -7.25 12.31 0.68
CA LYS A 138 -7.72 13.40 1.55
C LYS A 138 -6.80 13.64 2.75
N THR A 139 -5.91 12.69 3.08
CA THR A 139 -5.01 12.80 4.24
C THR A 139 -3.57 13.01 3.79
N GLU A 140 -3.07 14.24 3.74
CA GLU A 140 -1.70 14.52 3.27
C GLU A 140 -0.62 13.69 4.00
N ARG A 141 -0.77 13.50 5.31
CA ARG A 141 0.18 12.74 6.14
C ARG A 141 0.33 11.29 5.68
N ILE A 142 -0.75 10.63 5.24
CA ILE A 142 -0.67 9.22 4.81
C ILE A 142 0.10 9.11 3.48
N LEU A 143 -0.10 10.06 2.57
CA LEU A 143 0.66 10.13 1.32
C LEU A 143 2.17 10.28 1.60
N LYS A 144 2.54 11.19 2.51
CA LYS A 144 3.96 11.44 2.81
C LYS A 144 4.67 10.21 3.38
N VAL A 145 4.00 9.48 4.28
CA VAL A 145 4.59 8.25 4.80
C VAL A 145 4.60 7.15 3.77
N GLY A 146 3.56 7.01 2.95
CA GLY A 146 3.57 6.07 1.84
C GLY A 146 4.77 6.29 0.93
N GLN A 147 5.10 7.54 0.64
CA GLN A 147 6.30 7.90 -0.14
C GLN A 147 7.59 7.45 0.54
N ASN A 148 7.76 7.73 1.84
CA ASN A 148 8.94 7.29 2.59
C ASN A 148 9.03 5.75 2.66
N VAL A 149 7.91 5.04 2.84
CA VAL A 149 7.87 3.57 2.83
C VAL A 149 8.26 3.04 1.46
N PHE A 150 7.71 3.61 0.39
CA PHE A 150 8.02 3.23 -0.98
C PHE A 150 9.52 3.40 -1.30
N GLU A 151 10.08 4.57 -1.00
CA GLU A 151 11.49 4.86 -1.25
C GLU A 151 12.42 3.91 -0.49
N SER A 152 12.18 3.72 0.82
CA SER A 152 12.95 2.78 1.63
C SER A 152 12.84 1.34 1.11
N LEU A 153 11.65 0.93 0.67
CA LEU A 153 11.43 -0.40 0.11
C LEU A 153 12.21 -0.60 -1.21
N CYS A 154 12.15 0.37 -2.12
CA CYS A 154 12.88 0.30 -3.39
C CYS A 154 14.39 0.15 -3.16
N VAL A 155 14.95 0.93 -2.24
CA VAL A 155 16.37 0.84 -1.88
C VAL A 155 16.71 -0.52 -1.24
N ARG A 156 15.87 -1.06 -0.35
CA ARG A 156 16.10 -2.37 0.28
C ARG A 156 16.01 -3.53 -0.71
N LEU A 157 15.13 -3.45 -1.71
CA LEU A 157 14.92 -4.53 -2.68
C LEU A 157 15.89 -4.48 -3.87
N SER A 158 16.16 -3.29 -4.40
CA SER A 158 16.88 -3.10 -5.67
C SER A 158 18.12 -2.21 -5.56
N GLY A 159 18.36 -1.59 -4.39
CA GLY A 159 19.51 -0.70 -4.16
C GLY A 159 19.32 0.73 -4.66
N THR A 160 18.29 1.02 -5.45
CA THR A 160 18.03 2.33 -6.05
C THR A 160 16.53 2.62 -6.17
N LEU A 161 16.18 3.90 -6.35
CA LEU A 161 14.83 4.29 -6.71
C LEU A 161 14.58 3.99 -8.20
N PRO A 162 13.38 3.50 -8.58
CA PRO A 162 13.01 3.39 -9.98
C PRO A 162 12.89 4.79 -10.62
N PRO A 163 12.90 4.90 -11.95
CA PRO A 163 12.66 6.17 -12.64
C PRO A 163 11.15 6.51 -12.65
N TRP A 164 10.49 6.35 -11.51
CA TRP A 164 9.08 6.67 -11.32
C TRP A 164 8.97 8.06 -10.70
N THR A 165 8.15 8.92 -11.31
CA THR A 165 7.77 10.21 -10.74
C THR A 165 6.49 10.03 -9.94
N ILE A 166 6.60 10.02 -8.60
CA ILE A 166 5.45 9.97 -7.70
C ILE A 166 4.99 11.40 -7.40
N VAL A 167 3.76 11.73 -7.81
CA VAL A 167 3.14 13.04 -7.55
C VAL A 167 2.03 12.85 -6.54
N THR A 168 2.19 13.39 -5.33
CA THR A 168 1.16 13.33 -4.28
C THR A 168 0.20 14.51 -4.39
N LEU A 169 -1.11 14.24 -4.39
CA LEU A 169 -2.17 15.24 -4.47
C LEU A 169 -3.04 15.16 -3.21
N HIS A 170 -3.00 16.19 -2.38
CA HIS A 170 -3.92 16.32 -1.25
C HIS A 170 -5.29 16.76 -1.78
N GLN A 171 -6.19 15.80 -2.00
CA GLN A 171 -7.48 16.06 -2.62
C GLN A 171 -8.54 15.09 -2.10
N GLN A 172 -9.73 15.64 -1.80
CA GLN A 172 -10.92 14.86 -1.51
C GLN A 172 -11.69 14.62 -2.82
N PHE A 173 -12.09 13.37 -3.06
CA PHE A 173 -12.94 12.99 -4.18
C PHE A 173 -14.26 12.44 -3.65
N GLY A 174 -15.38 12.91 -4.21
CA GLY A 174 -16.72 12.63 -3.69
C GLY A 174 -17.17 13.69 -2.68
N ALA A 175 -18.46 14.06 -2.79
CA ALA A 175 -19.13 15.05 -1.94
C ALA A 175 -19.64 14.42 -0.64
#